data_AF-A0A9E3VLE5-F1
#
_entry.id   AF-A0A9E3VLE5-F1
#
_cell.length_a   1.000
_cell.length_b   1.000
_cell.length_c   1.000
_cell.angle_alpha   90.00
_cell.angle_beta   90.00
_cell.angle_gamma   90.00
#
_symmetry.space_group_name_H-M   'P 1'
#
loop_
_entity.id
_entity.type
_entity.pdbx_description
1 polymer ?
#
loop_
_entity_poly.entity_id
_entity_poly.type
_entity_poly.pdbx_seq_one_letter_code
_entity_poly.pdbx_strand_id
1 'polypeptide(L)'
;LPDGHSTIMWVEDRGPVYQGIIEIAVSADGHEAEMKAPFRGFMKYANNSPIMALGKTIDFSFSLEASGQLAVGGQWASDTALPIEGYYLAAPTEDSDGDGLPDGWEADHGLNPSDDGTTDVDQGASGDPDNDGYSNIDEYNGGSDPSDADSMPPAVNTISVPMFEESPLPCP
;
A
#
# COMPACT_ATOMS: atom_id res chain seq x y z
N LEU A 1 2.41 -8.90 44.03
CA LEU A 1 1.85 -7.92 44.98
C LEU A 1 1.53 -8.66 46.29
N PRO A 2 1.06 -8.02 47.38
CA PRO A 2 0.83 -8.68 48.67
C PRO A 2 -0.17 -9.86 48.64
N ASP A 3 -0.82 -10.10 47.51
CA ASP A 3 -1.77 -11.18 47.26
C ASP A 3 -1.14 -12.50 46.81
N GLY A 4 0.17 -12.55 46.51
CA GLY A 4 0.86 -13.77 46.07
C GLY A 4 0.42 -14.31 44.70
N HIS A 5 -0.52 -13.64 44.04
CA HIS A 5 -1.11 -14.07 42.76
C HIS A 5 -0.91 -13.03 41.65
N SER A 6 -0.64 -11.76 41.98
CA SER A 6 -0.39 -10.73 40.98
C SER A 6 1.10 -10.56 40.69
N THR A 7 1.43 -10.57 39.40
CA THR A 7 2.76 -10.25 38.87
C THR A 7 2.77 -8.85 38.29
N ILE A 8 3.83 -8.08 38.59
CA ILE A 8 4.13 -6.82 37.88
C ILE A 8 5.15 -7.18 36.80
N MET A 9 4.85 -6.80 35.56
CA MET A 9 5.79 -6.89 34.46
C MET A 9 6.19 -5.47 34.09
N TRP A 10 7.46 -5.13 34.33
CA TRP A 10 8.01 -3.85 33.92
C TRP A 10 8.32 -3.92 32.43
N VAL A 11 7.67 -3.06 31.65
CA VAL A 11 7.99 -2.88 30.24
C VAL A 11 8.93 -1.69 30.15
N GLU A 12 10.12 -1.93 29.60
CA GLU A 12 11.08 -0.89 29.27
C GLU A 12 11.02 -0.68 27.75
N ASP A 13 10.78 0.55 27.32
CA ASP A 13 10.81 0.91 25.91
C ASP A 13 12.22 0.63 25.35
N ARG A 14 12.29 -0.17 24.28
CA ARG A 14 13.54 -0.56 23.63
C ARG A 14 13.83 0.27 22.38
N GLY A 15 12.91 1.16 22.01
CA GLY A 15 13.04 2.04 20.86
C GLY A 15 13.58 3.43 21.25
N PRO A 16 14.09 4.19 20.28
CA PRO A 16 14.32 5.62 20.47
C PRO A 16 12.98 6.35 20.67
N VAL A 17 12.87 7.10 21.77
CA VAL A 17 11.73 7.98 22.03
C VAL A 17 11.88 9.24 21.18
N TYR A 18 10.97 9.44 20.22
CA TYR A 18 10.88 10.67 19.45
C TYR A 18 9.78 11.57 20.01
N GLN A 19 10.16 12.65 20.69
CA GLN A 19 9.20 13.66 21.15
C GLN A 19 8.94 14.71 20.06
N GLY A 20 7.68 15.17 19.95
CA GLY A 20 7.31 16.25 19.04
C GLY A 20 7.17 15.87 17.57
N ILE A 21 7.10 14.57 17.25
CA ILE A 21 6.83 14.14 15.87
C ILE A 21 5.34 14.28 15.52
N ILE A 22 4.43 14.09 16.47
CA ILE A 22 2.99 14.17 16.20
C ILE A 22 2.53 15.63 16.28
N GLU A 23 2.05 16.16 15.16
CA GLU A 23 1.33 17.43 15.10
C GLU A 23 -0.16 17.15 15.34
N ILE A 24 -0.82 17.91 16.23
CA ILE A 24 -2.26 17.78 16.51
C ILE A 24 -2.94 19.11 16.27
N ALA A 25 -3.95 19.14 15.41
CA ALA A 25 -4.84 20.28 15.22
C ALA A 25 -6.22 19.94 15.81
N VAL A 26 -6.78 20.83 16.63
CA VAL A 26 -8.11 20.64 17.23
C VAL A 26 -9.11 21.53 16.51
N SER A 27 -10.31 21.02 16.22
CA SER A 27 -11.39 21.78 15.60
C SER A 27 -11.76 23.01 16.43
N ALA A 28 -12.28 24.05 15.78
CA ALA A 28 -12.63 25.30 16.44
C ALA A 28 -13.66 25.15 17.58
N ASP A 29 -14.49 24.11 17.51
CA ASP A 29 -15.49 23.76 18.53
C ASP A 29 -14.98 22.77 19.60
N GLY A 30 -13.77 22.23 19.43
CA GLY A 30 -13.10 21.37 20.41
C GLY A 30 -13.49 19.89 20.39
N HIS A 31 -14.29 19.44 19.42
CA HIS A 31 -14.79 18.05 19.37
C HIS A 31 -13.98 17.11 18.47
N GLU A 32 -13.13 17.63 17.60
CA GLU A 32 -12.33 16.83 16.68
C GLU A 32 -10.85 17.16 16.81
N ALA A 33 -10.00 16.15 16.60
CA ALA A 33 -8.55 16.32 16.54
C ALA A 33 -7.99 15.60 15.30
N GLU A 34 -7.28 16.34 14.46
CA GLU A 34 -6.47 15.81 13.38
C GLU A 34 -5.06 15.57 13.91
N MET A 35 -4.54 14.35 13.74
CA MET A 35 -3.19 13.98 14.17
C MET A 35 -2.34 13.62 12.96
N LYS A 36 -1.13 14.17 12.88
CA LYS A 36 -0.14 13.86 11.84
C LYS A 36 1.13 13.34 12.48
N ALA A 37 1.42 12.06 12.25
CA ALA A 37 2.66 11.42 12.68
C ALA A 37 3.58 11.20 11.45
N PRO A 38 4.74 11.86 11.35
CA PRO A 38 5.69 11.65 10.28
C PRO A 38 6.51 10.38 10.56
N PHE A 39 6.32 9.35 9.72
CA PHE A 39 7.01 8.07 9.82
C PHE A 39 8.42 8.06 9.17
N ARG A 40 9.18 9.16 9.32
CA ARG A 40 10.47 9.34 8.63
C ARG A 40 11.58 8.50 9.29
N GLY A 41 12.27 7.68 8.49
CA GLY A 41 13.53 7.04 8.85
C GLY A 41 13.46 5.62 9.43
N PHE A 42 12.27 5.15 9.82
CA PHE A 42 12.06 3.81 10.40
C PHE A 42 11.17 2.88 9.57
N MET A 43 10.67 3.35 8.41
CA MET A 43 9.93 2.54 7.44
C MET A 43 10.87 1.80 6.48
N LYS A 44 11.89 1.14 7.02
CA LYS A 44 12.85 0.32 6.29
C LYS A 44 13.36 -0.82 7.16
N TYR A 45 13.65 -1.96 6.54
CA TYR A 45 14.26 -3.10 7.21
C TYR A 45 15.73 -2.81 7.59
N ALA A 46 16.33 -3.67 8.42
CA ALA A 46 17.72 -3.53 8.86
C ALA A 46 18.75 -3.55 7.71
N ASN A 47 18.40 -4.16 6.58
CA ASN A 47 19.18 -4.15 5.34
C ASN A 47 18.96 -2.89 4.49
N ASN A 48 18.26 -1.88 5.01
CA ASN A 48 17.92 -0.62 4.36
C ASN A 48 16.88 -0.72 3.22
N SER A 49 16.27 -1.90 2.98
CA SER A 49 15.14 -2.05 2.06
C SER A 49 13.89 -1.34 2.60
N PRO A 50 13.12 -0.59 1.79
CA PRO A 50 11.96 0.15 2.25
C PRO A 50 10.80 -0.78 2.65
N ILE A 51 10.16 -0.49 3.78
CA ILE A 51 8.89 -1.11 4.22
C ILE A 51 7.71 -0.41 3.54
N MET A 52 7.82 0.91 3.35
CA MET A 52 6.88 1.70 2.55
C MET A 52 7.53 2.10 1.22
N ALA A 53 7.03 1.54 0.12
CA ALA A 53 7.42 1.86 -1.25
C ALA A 53 6.25 1.57 -2.20
N LEU A 54 6.33 2.08 -3.42
CA LEU A 54 5.39 1.74 -4.49
C LEU A 54 5.43 0.22 -4.78
N GLY A 55 4.29 -0.34 -5.14
CA GLY A 55 4.17 -1.79 -5.38
C GLY A 55 4.17 -2.66 -4.11
N LYS A 56 4.17 -2.06 -2.91
CA LYS A 56 4.06 -2.78 -1.63
C LYS A 56 2.69 -2.58 -1.00
N THR A 57 2.15 -3.65 -0.44
CA THR A 57 0.96 -3.60 0.43
C THR A 57 1.38 -3.36 1.87
N ILE A 58 0.65 -2.46 2.55
CA ILE A 58 0.88 -2.17 3.96
C ILE A 58 -0.44 -2.25 4.71
N ASP A 59 -0.43 -2.96 5.84
CA ASP A 59 -1.55 -2.98 6.77
C ASP A 59 -1.28 -2.02 7.92
N PHE A 60 -2.23 -1.13 8.19
CA PHE A 60 -2.14 -0.16 9.28
C PHE A 60 -3.19 -0.46 10.34
N SER A 61 -2.78 -0.54 11.60
CA SER A 61 -3.68 -0.54 12.76
C SER A 61 -3.33 0.63 13.67
N PHE A 62 -4.31 1.45 14.01
CA PHE A 62 -4.18 2.47 15.05
C PHE A 62 -5.00 2.06 16.28
N SER A 63 -4.48 2.37 17.46
CA SER A 63 -5.18 2.20 18.73
C SER A 63 -5.12 3.54 19.46
N LEU A 64 -6.28 4.00 19.93
CA LEU A 64 -6.39 5.24 20.69
C LEU A 64 -6.72 4.88 22.14
N GLU A 65 -5.85 5.25 23.07
CA GLU A 65 -6.09 5.06 24.50
C GLU A 65 -6.27 6.43 25.17
N ALA A 66 -7.44 6.66 25.76
CA ALA A 66 -7.66 7.79 26.66
C ALA A 66 -7.49 7.32 28.10
N SER A 67 -6.37 7.67 28.75
CA SER A 67 -6.16 7.39 30.17
C SER A 67 -6.95 8.37 31.06
N GLY A 68 -8.28 8.20 31.08
CA GLY A 68 -9.14 8.78 32.10
C GLY A 68 -9.08 7.93 33.36
N GLN A 69 -8.86 8.56 34.52
CA GLN A 69 -8.93 7.95 35.84
C GLN A 69 -10.06 6.91 35.94
N LEU A 70 -9.70 5.68 36.35
CA LEU A 70 -10.53 4.48 36.52
C LEU A 70 -12.04 4.77 36.69
N ALA A 71 -12.86 4.39 35.70
CA ALA A 71 -14.31 4.40 35.85
C ALA A 71 -14.73 3.46 36.99
N VAL A 72 -15.68 3.89 37.83
CA VAL A 72 -16.26 3.07 38.90
C VAL A 72 -16.90 1.83 38.27
N GLY A 73 -16.27 0.66 38.44
CA GLY A 73 -16.70 -0.60 37.80
C GLY A 73 -15.59 -1.37 37.06
N GLY A 74 -14.41 -0.78 36.87
CA GLY A 74 -13.18 -1.54 36.63
C GLY A 74 -13.06 -2.30 35.31
N GLN A 75 -13.48 -1.72 34.20
CA GLN A 75 -13.12 -2.24 32.86
C GLN A 75 -12.50 -1.11 32.06
N TRP A 76 -11.25 -1.29 31.67
CA TRP A 76 -10.59 -0.49 30.64
C TRP A 76 -11.23 -0.89 29.30
N ALA A 77 -11.80 0.07 28.58
CA ALA A 77 -12.20 -0.14 27.20
C ALA A 77 -11.12 0.48 26.31
N SER A 78 -10.24 -0.36 25.79
CA SER A 78 -9.42 -0.04 24.62
C SER A 78 -9.84 -1.03 23.54
N ASP A 79 -10.48 -0.53 22.50
CA ASP A 79 -10.74 -1.25 21.26
C ASP A 79 -9.70 -0.78 20.24
N THR A 80 -8.76 -1.66 19.91
CA THR A 80 -7.95 -1.44 18.71
C THR A 80 -8.89 -1.61 17.52
N ALA A 81 -8.96 -0.59 16.65
CA ALA A 81 -9.72 -0.73 15.42
C ALA A 81 -9.18 -1.93 14.62
N LEU A 82 -10.05 -2.57 13.84
CA LEU A 82 -9.57 -3.55 12.87
C LEU A 82 -8.49 -2.90 12.00
N PRO A 83 -7.41 -3.63 11.65
CA PRO A 83 -6.45 -3.14 10.69
C PRO A 83 -7.18 -2.69 9.44
N ILE A 84 -6.75 -1.56 8.88
CA ILE A 84 -7.13 -1.27 7.50
C ILE A 84 -6.17 -2.08 6.64
N GLU A 85 -6.74 -3.10 6.00
CA GLU A 85 -6.02 -4.10 5.22
C GLU A 85 -5.94 -3.67 3.76
N GLY A 86 -4.80 -3.94 3.11
CA GLY A 86 -4.71 -3.89 1.65
C GLY A 86 -4.53 -2.50 1.04
N TYR A 87 -4.00 -1.51 1.77
CA TYR A 87 -3.61 -0.25 1.14
C TYR A 87 -2.43 -0.48 0.19
N TYR A 88 -2.65 -0.14 -1.09
CA TYR A 88 -1.66 -0.20 -2.15
C TYR A 88 -1.18 1.20 -2.50
N LEU A 89 0.13 1.44 -2.37
CA LEU A 89 0.75 2.67 -2.82
C LEU A 89 1.02 2.53 -4.33
N ALA A 90 0.19 3.18 -5.13
CA ALA A 90 0.37 3.31 -6.57
C ALA A 90 0.95 4.69 -6.91
N ALA A 91 1.63 4.75 -8.05
CA ALA A 91 1.93 6.00 -8.70
C ALA A 91 0.64 6.83 -8.91
N PRO A 92 0.72 8.18 -8.85
CA PRO A 92 -0.41 9.03 -9.19
C PRO A 92 -0.99 8.66 -10.56
N THR A 93 -2.31 8.67 -10.67
CA THR A 93 -3.06 8.23 -11.86
C THR A 93 -3.09 9.26 -12.99
N GLU A 94 -2.22 10.27 -12.94
CA GLU A 94 -2.09 11.21 -14.05
C GLU A 94 -1.47 10.45 -15.23
N ASP A 95 -1.96 10.71 -16.43
CA ASP A 95 -1.55 10.09 -17.70
C ASP A 95 -1.50 11.24 -18.70
N SER A 96 -0.33 11.87 -18.79
CA SER A 96 -0.10 13.17 -19.41
C SER A 96 -0.10 13.10 -20.94
N ASP A 97 0.30 11.97 -21.52
CA ASP A 97 0.29 11.73 -22.96
C ASP A 97 -0.88 10.86 -23.44
N GLY A 98 -1.63 10.23 -22.53
CA GLY A 98 -2.91 9.59 -22.79
C GLY A 98 -2.78 8.19 -23.38
N ASP A 99 -1.66 7.51 -23.16
CA ASP A 99 -1.38 6.20 -23.73
C ASP A 99 -1.87 5.03 -22.85
N GLY A 100 -2.34 5.33 -21.64
CA GLY A 100 -2.85 4.38 -20.67
C GLY A 100 -1.85 3.94 -19.60
N LEU A 101 -0.61 4.46 -19.62
CA LEU A 101 0.38 4.34 -18.56
C LEU A 101 0.28 5.54 -17.61
N PRO A 102 0.36 5.35 -16.28
CA PRO A 102 0.43 6.49 -15.36
C PRO A 102 1.81 7.15 -15.36
N ASP A 103 1.85 8.49 -15.34
CA ASP A 103 3.06 9.32 -15.33
C ASP A 103 4.06 8.88 -14.26
N GLY A 104 3.55 8.55 -13.07
CA GLY A 104 4.42 8.15 -11.97
C GLY A 104 5.02 6.76 -12.20
N TRP A 105 4.28 5.85 -12.84
CA TRP A 105 4.79 4.53 -13.20
C TRP A 105 5.88 4.66 -14.27
N GLU A 106 5.64 5.45 -15.31
CA GLU A 106 6.63 5.73 -16.35
C GLU A 106 7.91 6.33 -15.76
N ALA A 107 7.77 7.36 -14.91
CA ALA A 107 8.92 8.00 -14.27
C ALA A 107 9.71 7.06 -13.36
N ASP A 108 9.04 6.14 -12.65
CA ASP A 108 9.69 5.16 -11.78
C ASP A 108 10.49 4.10 -12.55
N HIS A 109 10.05 3.77 -13.77
CA HIS A 109 10.72 2.79 -14.65
C HIS A 109 11.61 3.44 -15.72
N GLY A 110 11.86 4.75 -15.59
CA GLY A 110 12.79 5.47 -16.47
C GLY A 110 12.24 5.81 -17.85
N LEU A 111 10.92 5.69 -18.04
CA LEU A 111 10.20 6.14 -19.22
C LEU A 111 9.87 7.64 -19.13
N ASN A 112 9.38 8.22 -20.22
CA ASN A 112 9.05 9.63 -20.35
C ASN A 112 7.52 9.83 -20.34
N PRO A 113 6.93 10.40 -19.26
CA PRO A 113 5.49 10.68 -19.11
C PRO A 113 4.84 11.66 -20.11
N SER A 114 5.50 11.94 -21.21
CA SER A 114 5.04 12.90 -22.21
C SER A 114 5.25 12.40 -23.63
N ASP A 115 5.52 11.11 -23.78
CA ASP A 115 5.81 10.44 -25.02
C ASP A 115 5.09 9.08 -25.08
N ASP A 116 3.88 9.13 -25.64
CA ASP A 116 2.98 8.00 -25.92
C ASP A 116 3.53 6.97 -26.93
N GLY A 117 4.83 6.99 -27.22
CA GLY A 117 5.47 6.22 -28.27
C GLY A 117 5.55 6.93 -29.62
N THR A 118 5.05 8.17 -29.75
CA THR A 118 5.12 8.92 -31.02
C THR A 118 6.49 9.50 -31.32
N THR A 119 7.30 9.82 -30.29
CA THR A 119 8.66 10.31 -30.45
C THR A 119 9.67 9.18 -30.35
N ASP A 120 9.54 8.32 -29.35
CA ASP A 120 10.32 7.09 -29.19
C ASP A 120 9.40 5.92 -28.82
N VAL A 121 9.37 4.90 -29.68
CA VAL A 121 8.43 3.76 -29.56
C VAL A 121 8.59 3.01 -28.24
N ASP A 122 9.79 3.03 -27.65
CA ASP A 122 10.07 2.33 -26.40
C ASP A 122 9.44 3.04 -25.18
N GLN A 123 9.05 4.31 -25.32
CA GLN A 123 8.43 5.09 -24.24
C GLN A 123 6.94 4.80 -24.06
N GLY A 124 6.24 4.52 -25.16
CA GLY A 124 4.79 4.35 -25.12
C GLY A 124 4.33 3.00 -24.60
N ALA A 125 3.03 2.87 -24.34
CA ALA A 125 2.35 1.66 -23.89
C ALA A 125 2.67 0.38 -24.69
N SER A 126 2.97 0.51 -25.98
CA SER A 126 3.32 -0.62 -26.86
C SER A 126 4.83 -0.89 -27.00
N GLY A 127 5.67 -0.11 -26.32
CA GLY A 127 7.13 -0.26 -26.31
C GLY A 127 7.60 -1.50 -25.56
N ASP A 128 8.82 -1.95 -25.86
CA ASP A 128 9.50 -3.11 -25.25
C ASP A 128 10.99 -2.74 -25.06
N PRO A 129 11.32 -1.94 -24.01
CA PRO A 129 12.64 -1.34 -23.87
C PRO A 129 13.75 -2.37 -23.60
N ASP A 130 13.42 -3.45 -22.90
CA ASP A 130 14.36 -4.50 -22.49
C ASP A 130 14.41 -5.70 -23.45
N ASN A 131 13.51 -5.74 -24.44
CA ASN A 131 13.42 -6.72 -25.52
C ASN A 131 13.14 -8.15 -25.01
N ASP A 132 12.35 -8.27 -23.95
CA ASP A 132 11.91 -9.57 -23.40
C ASP A 132 10.62 -10.10 -24.08
N GLY A 133 9.97 -9.25 -24.88
CA GLY A 133 8.78 -9.55 -25.65
C GLY A 133 7.46 -9.19 -24.98
N TYR A 134 7.48 -8.53 -23.82
CA TYR A 134 6.31 -7.92 -23.19
C TYR A 134 6.30 -6.41 -23.42
N SER A 135 5.11 -5.85 -23.59
CA SER A 135 4.98 -4.40 -23.76
C SER A 135 4.87 -3.69 -22.41
N ASN A 136 5.25 -2.41 -22.36
CA ASN A 136 5.12 -1.57 -21.17
C ASN A 136 3.72 -1.70 -20.51
N ILE A 137 2.64 -1.78 -21.30
CA ILE A 137 1.28 -1.95 -20.77
C ILE A 137 1.01 -3.35 -20.20
N ASP A 138 1.58 -4.40 -20.79
CA ASP A 138 1.47 -5.77 -20.26
C ASP A 138 2.18 -5.87 -18.90
N GLU A 139 3.33 -5.21 -18.78
CA GLU A 139 4.15 -5.17 -17.58
C GLU A 139 3.56 -4.31 -16.48
N TYR A 140 3.00 -3.14 -16.83
CA TYR A 140 2.19 -2.34 -15.91
C TYR A 140 1.04 -3.16 -15.31
N ASN A 141 0.31 -3.90 -16.14
CA ASN A 141 -0.79 -4.76 -15.69
C ASN A 141 -0.31 -6.00 -14.91
N GLY A 142 0.88 -6.51 -15.24
CA GLY A 142 1.50 -7.67 -14.62
C GLY A 142 2.28 -7.37 -13.34
N GLY A 143 2.57 -6.10 -13.07
CA GLY A 143 3.42 -5.67 -11.96
C GLY A 143 4.89 -6.08 -12.13
N SER A 144 5.40 -6.07 -13.36
CA SER A 144 6.81 -6.31 -13.70
C SER A 144 7.55 -5.02 -14.06
N ASP A 145 8.81 -5.11 -14.51
CA ASP A 145 9.70 -3.95 -14.70
C ASP A 145 10.17 -3.88 -16.17
N PRO A 146 9.73 -2.87 -16.94
CA PRO A 146 9.99 -2.75 -18.38
C PRO A 146 11.43 -2.43 -18.76
N SER A 147 12.31 -2.33 -17.75
CA SER A 147 13.73 -2.09 -17.94
C SER A 147 14.60 -3.31 -17.59
N ASP A 148 13.99 -4.42 -17.17
CA ASP A 148 14.68 -5.63 -16.71
C ASP A 148 14.09 -6.89 -17.34
N ALA A 149 14.74 -7.42 -18.37
CA ALA A 149 14.29 -8.60 -19.11
C ALA A 149 14.17 -9.91 -18.29
N ASP A 150 14.68 -9.93 -17.04
CA ASP A 150 14.46 -11.05 -16.11
C ASP A 150 13.17 -10.87 -15.26
N SER A 151 12.55 -9.67 -15.29
CA SER A 151 11.32 -9.27 -14.61
C SER A 151 10.13 -9.40 -15.56
N MET A 152 9.64 -10.63 -15.72
CA MET A 152 8.53 -10.90 -16.64
C MET A 152 7.17 -10.82 -15.92
N PRO A 153 6.11 -10.32 -16.57
CA PRO A 153 4.76 -10.35 -16.01
C PRO A 153 4.29 -11.81 -15.82
N PRO A 154 3.45 -12.08 -14.81
CA PRO A 154 2.99 -13.44 -14.53
C PRO A 154 2.28 -14.01 -15.74
N ALA A 155 2.66 -15.23 -16.14
CA ALA A 155 2.06 -15.91 -17.28
C ALA A 155 0.53 -15.93 -17.13
N VAL A 156 -0.16 -15.31 -18.09
CA VAL A 156 -1.62 -15.29 -18.14
C VAL A 156 -2.08 -16.73 -18.42
N ASN A 157 -2.35 -17.49 -17.36
CA ASN A 157 -3.01 -18.79 -17.47
C ASN A 157 -4.44 -18.53 -17.93
N THR A 158 -4.62 -18.44 -19.25
CA THR A 158 -5.93 -18.45 -19.89
C THR A 158 -6.55 -19.82 -19.63
N ILE A 159 -7.20 -19.98 -18.47
CA ILE A 159 -8.15 -21.07 -18.27
C ILE A 159 -9.27 -20.81 -19.27
N SER A 160 -9.20 -21.52 -20.40
CA SER A 160 -10.33 -21.64 -21.31
C SER A 160 -11.42 -22.37 -20.56
N VAL A 161 -12.30 -21.62 -19.87
CA VAL A 161 -13.53 -22.19 -19.35
C VAL A 161 -14.38 -22.48 -20.58
N PRO A 162 -14.64 -23.76 -20.94
CA PRO A 162 -15.58 -24.03 -22.01
C PRO A 162 -16.90 -23.40 -21.60
N MET A 163 -17.44 -22.53 -22.46
CA MET A 163 -18.80 -22.02 -22.34
C MET A 163 -19.71 -23.25 -22.24
N PHE A 164 -20.25 -23.51 -21.04
CA PHE A 164 -21.33 -24.47 -20.91
C PHE A 164 -22.53 -23.85 -21.64
N GLU A 165 -22.90 -24.44 -22.78
CA GLU A 165 -24.21 -24.21 -23.37
C GLU A 165 -25.24 -24.68 -22.34
N GLU A 166 -25.87 -23.73 -21.65
CA GLU A 166 -27.09 -23.96 -20.89
C GLU A 166 -28.11 -24.59 -21.85
N SER A 167 -28.33 -25.89 -21.70
CA SER A 167 -29.42 -26.57 -22.38
C SER A 167 -30.73 -25.95 -21.87
N PRO A 168 -31.57 -25.38 -22.74
CA PRO A 168 -32.79 -24.72 -22.29
C PRO A 168 -33.68 -25.73 -21.56
N LEU A 169 -34.10 -25.37 -20.35
CA LEU A 169 -35.00 -26.16 -19.52
C LEU A 169 -36.28 -26.51 -20.33
N PRO A 170 -36.76 -27.76 -20.28
CA PRO A 170 -38.04 -28.10 -20.90
C PRO A 170 -39.18 -27.38 -20.15
N CYS A 171 -40.01 -26.66 -20.91
CA CYS A 171 -41.21 -25.99 -20.38
C CYS A 171 -42.19 -27.01 -19.74
N PRO A 172 -42.85 -26.63 -18.64
CA PRO A 172 -43.86 -27.46 -17.97
C PRO A 172 -45.16 -27.60 -18.77
#